data_AF-A0A396J5V6-F1
#
_entry.id   AF-A0A396J5V6-F1
#
_cell.length_a   1.000
_cell.length_b   1.000
_cell.length_c   1.000
_cell.angle_alpha   90.00
_cell.angle_beta   90.00
_cell.angle_gamma   90.00
#
_symmetry.space_group_name_H-M   'P 1'
#
loop_
_entity.id
_entity.type
_entity.pdbx_description
1 polymer ?
#
loop_
_entity_poly.entity_id
_entity_poly.type
_entity_poly.pdbx_seq_one_letter_code
_entity_poly.pdbx_strand_id
1 'polypeptide(L)'
;MINVQKVQVIIGMHTWPEAAIMEDIGSKAQVPIISFAAPTITPPLMNNRWPFLVRLANNGTTYIKCIAEIVHAYCWKRVVVIC
;
A
#
# COMPACT_ATOMS: atom_id res chain seq x y z
N MET A 1 -9.05 -0.58 14.71
CA MET A 1 -9.40 0.72 14.06
C MET A 1 -9.72 0.57 12.58
N ILE A 2 -9.00 -0.26 11.81
CA ILE A 2 -9.24 -0.48 10.36
C ILE A 2 -10.70 -0.86 10.05
N ASN A 3 -11.26 -1.84 10.76
CA ASN A 3 -12.65 -2.25 10.59
C ASN A 3 -13.68 -1.20 11.06
N VAL A 4 -13.29 -0.31 11.97
CA VAL A 4 -14.18 0.72 12.53
C VAL A 4 -14.33 1.89 11.57
N GLN A 5 -13.24 2.27 10.90
CA GLN A 5 -13.22 3.40 9.95
C GLN A 5 -13.53 3.02 8.50
N LYS A 6 -13.87 1.75 8.23
CA LYS A 6 -14.11 1.22 6.88
C LYS A 6 -12.99 1.59 5.90
N VAL A 7 -11.75 1.37 6.32
CA VAL A 7 -10.57 1.62 5.49
C VAL A 7 -10.64 0.73 4.26
N GLN A 8 -10.53 1.32 3.07
CA GLN A 8 -10.57 0.59 1.79
C GLN A 8 -9.19 0.22 1.26
N VAL A 9 -8.17 1.01 1.60
CA VAL A 9 -6.79 0.80 1.18
C VAL A 9 -5.85 1.50 2.16
N ILE A 10 -4.69 0.93 2.40
CA ILE A 10 -3.60 1.56 3.16
C ILE A 10 -2.43 1.78 2.20
N ILE A 11 -1.91 3.00 2.15
CA ILE A 11 -0.84 3.39 1.23
C ILE A 11 0.22 4.14 2.05
N GLY A 12 1.51 3.84 1.87
CA GLY A 12 2.54 4.72 2.45
C GLY A 12 3.81 4.08 2.98
N MET A 13 3.93 2.75 3.07
CA MET A 13 5.09 2.16 3.74
C MET A 13 6.37 2.37 2.92
N HIS A 14 7.34 3.08 3.50
CA HIS A 14 8.61 3.42 2.86
C HIS A 14 9.74 2.43 3.21
N THR A 15 9.59 1.68 4.30
CA THR A 15 10.53 0.61 4.66
C THR A 15 9.88 -0.77 4.57
N TRP A 16 10.68 -1.79 4.24
CA TRP A 16 10.17 -3.16 4.11
C TRP A 16 9.64 -3.73 5.43
N PRO A 17 10.28 -3.50 6.59
CA PRO A 17 9.73 -3.94 7.87
C PRO A 17 8.33 -3.38 8.16
N GLU A 18 8.08 -2.09 7.88
CA GLU A 18 6.75 -1.49 8.01
C GLU A 18 5.74 -2.13 7.06
N ALA A 19 6.13 -2.33 5.81
CA ALA A 19 5.29 -2.96 4.80
C ALA A 19 4.91 -4.39 5.18
N ALA A 20 5.84 -5.17 5.73
CA ALA A 20 5.59 -6.53 6.17
C ALA A 20 4.63 -6.59 7.37
N ILE A 21 4.77 -5.67 8.32
CA ILE A 21 3.83 -5.56 9.46
C ILE A 21 2.43 -5.17 8.97
N MET A 22 2.36 -4.17 8.08
CA MET A 22 1.08 -3.72 7.52
C MET A 22 0.43 -4.77 6.64
N GLU A 23 1.21 -5.62 5.95
CA GLU A 23 0.68 -6.74 5.18
C GLU A 23 -0.02 -7.76 6.07
N ASP A 24 0.56 -8.16 7.20
CA ASP A 24 -0.08 -9.10 8.14
C ASP A 24 -1.41 -8.51 8.68
N ILE A 25 -1.41 -7.23 9.00
CA ILE A 25 -2.60 -6.51 9.46
C ILE A 25 -3.64 -6.41 8.33
N GLY A 26 -3.22 -6.04 7.12
CA GLY A 26 -4.05 -5.89 5.94
C GLY A 26 -4.67 -7.21 5.51
N SER A 27 -3.91 -8.31 5.57
CA SER A 27 -4.38 -9.65 5.28
C SER A 27 -5.49 -10.09 6.24
N LYS A 28 -5.33 -9.82 7.53
CA LYS A 28 -6.37 -10.07 8.56
C LYS A 28 -7.61 -9.21 8.36
N ALA A 29 -7.45 -7.98 7.92
CA ALA A 29 -8.55 -7.05 7.67
C ALA A 29 -9.14 -7.17 6.25
N GLN A 30 -8.53 -7.98 5.38
CA GLN A 30 -8.79 -8.03 3.94
C GLN A 30 -8.72 -6.66 3.25
N VAL A 31 -7.80 -5.81 3.73
CA VAL A 31 -7.55 -4.47 3.20
C VAL A 31 -6.27 -4.48 2.37
N PRO A 32 -6.31 -4.04 1.10
CA PRO A 32 -5.11 -3.93 0.28
C PRO A 32 -4.13 -2.89 0.84
N ILE A 33 -2.85 -3.26 0.76
CA ILE A 33 -1.69 -2.55 1.28
C ILE A 33 -0.82 -2.17 0.09
N ILE A 34 -0.63 -0.88 -0.13
CA ILE A 34 0.19 -0.34 -1.20
C ILE A 34 1.49 0.22 -0.60
N SER A 35 2.62 -0.44 -0.89
CA SER A 35 3.92 -0.17 -0.29
C SER A 35 4.95 0.30 -1.32
N PHE A 36 5.75 1.30 -0.94
CA PHE A 36 6.93 1.75 -1.70
C PHE A 36 8.13 0.84 -1.46
N ALA A 37 8.15 0.20 -0.31
CA ALA A 37 9.20 -0.73 0.03
C ALA A 37 8.99 -2.09 -0.63
N ALA A 38 10.11 -2.65 -1.06
CA ALA A 38 10.23 -4.00 -1.57
C ALA A 38 11.03 -4.86 -0.58
N PRO A 39 10.70 -6.15 -0.40
CA PRO A 39 11.63 -7.09 0.18
C PRO A 39 12.88 -7.16 -0.68
N THR A 40 14.04 -7.26 -0.02
CA THR A 40 15.34 -7.47 -0.67
C THR A 40 15.32 -8.68 -1.60
N ILE A 41 14.57 -9.73 -1.25
CA ILE A 41 14.38 -10.93 -2.04
C ILE A 41 12.90 -11.03 -2.43
N THR A 42 12.61 -11.01 -3.73
CA THR A 42 11.25 -11.16 -4.27
C THR A 42 11.00 -12.64 -4.57
N PRO A 43 10.21 -13.37 -3.76
CA PRO A 43 9.90 -14.77 -4.04
C PRO A 43 9.09 -14.95 -5.34
N PRO A 44 9.23 -16.09 -6.04
CA PRO A 44 8.51 -16.36 -7.30
C PRO A 44 6.99 -16.34 -7.18
N LEU A 45 6.46 -16.58 -5.98
CA LEU A 45 5.03 -16.62 -5.66
C LEU A 45 4.65 -15.52 -4.66
N MET A 46 5.10 -14.30 -4.94
CA MET A 46 4.86 -13.13 -4.09
C MET A 46 3.37 -12.95 -3.78
N ASN A 47 2.49 -13.08 -4.78
CA ASN A 47 1.05 -12.92 -4.62
C ASN A 47 0.39 -14.02 -3.76
N ASN A 48 0.95 -15.25 -3.71
CA ASN A 48 0.44 -16.28 -2.82
C ASN A 48 0.86 -16.03 -1.37
N ARG A 49 2.06 -15.48 -1.18
CA ARG A 49 2.60 -15.22 0.15
C ARG A 49 2.00 -13.96 0.77
N TRP A 50 1.77 -12.95 -0.06
CA TRP A 50 1.30 -11.62 0.34
C TRP A 50 0.20 -11.11 -0.60
N PRO A 51 -1.00 -11.72 -0.54
CA PRO A 51 -2.07 -11.47 -1.51
C PRO A 51 -2.65 -10.04 -1.44
N PHE A 52 -2.49 -9.37 -0.30
CA PHE A 52 -2.97 -8.00 -0.10
C PHE A 52 -1.87 -6.95 -0.28
N LEU A 53 -0.64 -7.35 -0.63
CA LEU A 53 0.47 -6.42 -0.82
C LEU A 53 0.67 -6.07 -2.29
N VAL A 54 0.52 -4.79 -2.61
CA VAL A 54 0.83 -4.20 -3.91
C VAL A 54 2.09 -3.35 -3.76
N ARG A 55 3.13 -3.69 -4.53
CA ARG A 55 4.37 -2.92 -4.56
C ARG A 55 4.23 -1.75 -5.54
N LEU A 56 4.61 -0.56 -5.09
CA LEU A 56 4.78 0.60 -5.95
C LEU A 56 6.19 0.67 -6.54
N ALA A 57 6.30 1.24 -7.74
CA ALA A 57 7.60 1.42 -8.40
C ALA A 57 8.54 2.26 -7.52
N ASN A 58 9.80 1.82 -7.40
CA ASN A 58 10.80 2.34 -6.46
C ASN A 58 11.43 3.69 -6.86
N ASN A 59 10.77 4.51 -7.67
CA ASN A 59 11.30 5.82 -8.05
C ASN A 59 10.47 6.94 -7.40
N GLY A 60 11.16 7.91 -6.79
CA GLY A 60 10.54 8.95 -5.97
C GLY A 60 9.63 9.90 -6.74
N THR A 61 9.85 10.10 -8.04
CA THR A 61 8.97 10.91 -8.89
C THR A 61 7.67 10.19 -9.26
N THR A 62 7.69 8.86 -9.28
CA THR A 62 6.51 8.03 -9.57
C THR A 62 5.61 7.86 -8.35
N TYR A 63 6.10 8.17 -7.15
CA TYR A 63 5.28 8.20 -5.93
C TYR A 63 4.10 9.16 -6.02
N ILE A 64 4.41 10.47 -6.13
CA ILE A 64 3.39 11.51 -6.16
C ILE A 64 2.52 11.35 -7.40
N LYS A 65 3.11 10.94 -8.53
CA LYS A 65 2.36 10.63 -9.74
C LYS A 65 1.36 9.50 -9.49
N CYS A 66 1.75 8.42 -8.85
CA CYS A 66 0.84 7.31 -8.58
C CYS A 66 -0.27 7.67 -7.61
N ILE A 67 0.03 8.40 -6.53
CA ILE A 67 -1.02 8.92 -5.64
C ILE A 67 -1.97 9.81 -6.44
N ALA A 68 -1.45 10.74 -7.24
CA ALA A 68 -2.27 11.62 -8.06
C ALA A 68 -3.17 10.84 -9.02
N GLU A 69 -2.65 9.81 -9.68
CA GLU A 69 -3.44 8.93 -10.56
C GLU A 69 -4.52 8.15 -9.79
N ILE A 70 -4.25 7.66 -8.57
CA ILE A 70 -5.26 7.01 -7.72
C ILE A 70 -6.35 8.01 -7.35
N VAL A 71 -5.97 9.18 -6.83
CA VAL A 71 -6.92 10.24 -6.45
C VAL A 71 -7.79 10.65 -7.64
N HIS A 72 -7.18 10.76 -8.83
CA HIS A 72 -7.86 11.07 -10.07
C HIS A 72 -8.81 9.96 -10.51
N ALA A 73 -8.37 8.70 -10.52
CA ALA A 73 -9.17 7.55 -10.95
C ALA A 73 -10.42 7.34 -10.09
N TYR A 74 -10.33 7.62 -8.78
CA TYR A 74 -11.44 7.50 -7.85
C TYR A 74 -12.24 8.82 -7.67
N CYS A 75 -11.91 9.86 -8.43
CA CYS A 75 -12.56 11.19 -8.37
C CYS A 75 -12.62 11.76 -6.94
N TRP A 76 -11.59 11.52 -6.12
CA TRP A 76 -11.56 12.00 -4.74
C TRP A 76 -11.33 13.51 -4.72
N LYS A 77 -12.31 14.26 -4.19
CA LYS A 77 -12.24 15.72 -4.10
C LYS A 77 -11.41 16.24 -2.93
N ARG A 78 -11.13 15.40 -1.93
CA ARG A 78 -10.39 15.73 -0.71
C ARG A 78 -9.56 14.53 -0.29
N VAL A 79 -8.28 14.76 -0.02
CA VAL A 79 -7.32 13.75 0.44
C VAL A 79 -6.57 14.36 1.61
N VAL A 80 -6.38 13.58 2.67
CA VAL A 80 -5.53 13.97 3.81
C VAL A 80 -4.28 13.13 3.74
N VAL A 81 -3.14 13.78 3.57
CA VAL A 81 -1.82 13.15 3.65
C VAL A 81 -1.29 13.40 5.06
N ILE A 82 -0.84 12.33 5.70
CA ILE A 82 -0.16 12.40 7.00
C ILE A 82 1.29 11.99 6.71
N CYS A 83 2.22 12.93 6.87
CA CYS A 83 3.65 12.75 6.66
C CYS A 83 4.39 12.71 8.00
#